data_AF-M0MRQ4-F1
#
_entry.id   AF-M0MRQ4-F1
#
_cell.length_a   1.000
_cell.length_b   1.000
_cell.length_c   1.000
_cell.angle_alpha   90.00
_cell.angle_beta   90.00
_cell.angle_gamma   90.00
#
_symmetry.space_group_name_H-M   'P 1'
#
loop_
_entity.id
_entity.type
_entity.pdbx_description
1 polymer ?
#
loop_
_entity_poly.entity_id
_entity_poly.type
_entity_poly.pdbx_seq_one_letter_code
_entity_poly.pdbx_strand_id
1 'polypeptide(L)'
;MPSTIYEWATTQRNLTIFTSILIAVPAAFVIQTQVVEGELAASFFLLMILAVGVPSAYDGYWPQYDRTRKAIAWVLVAAAIATVEFASLYLLGTEFVSLSPTVAAGGAFVITDLGNLALLSARQRASNTL
;
A
#
# COMPACT_ATOMS: atom_id res chain seq x y z
N MET A 1 -4.37 -34.72 -3.60
CA MET A 1 -4.96 -33.63 -4.39
C MET A 1 -5.01 -32.42 -3.48
N PRO A 2 -4.34 -31.30 -3.79
CA PRO A 2 -4.55 -30.06 -3.04
C PRO A 2 -6.05 -29.76 -3.07
N SER A 3 -6.63 -29.40 -1.92
CA SER A 3 -8.05 -29.06 -1.88
C SER A 3 -8.28 -27.84 -2.78
N THR A 4 -9.45 -27.75 -3.42
CA THR A 4 -9.86 -26.61 -4.29
C THR A 4 -9.67 -25.24 -3.61
N ILE A 5 -9.70 -25.23 -2.27
CA ILE A 5 -9.42 -24.07 -1.41
C ILE A 5 -7.95 -23.63 -1.51
N TYR A 6 -6.99 -24.58 -1.58
CA TYR A 6 -5.56 -24.28 -1.69
C TYR A 6 -5.22 -23.69 -3.07
N GLU A 7 -5.80 -24.20 -4.15
CA GLU A 7 -5.62 -23.63 -5.50
C GLU A 7 -6.23 -22.22 -5.61
N TRP A 8 -7.40 -22.02 -4.99
CA TRP A 8 -8.00 -20.69 -4.88
C TRP A 8 -7.11 -19.75 -4.06
N ALA A 9 -6.63 -20.16 -2.88
CA ALA A 9 -5.82 -19.33 -2.01
C ALA A 9 -4.43 -19.00 -2.58
N THR A 10 -3.88 -19.89 -3.43
CA THR A 10 -2.59 -19.70 -4.10
C THR A 10 -2.68 -19.01 -5.45
N THR A 11 -3.89 -18.66 -5.90
CA THR A 11 -4.07 -17.77 -7.04
C THR A 11 -3.31 -16.47 -6.78
N GLN A 12 -2.53 -16.02 -7.75
CA GLN A 12 -1.60 -14.91 -7.60
C GLN A 12 -2.24 -13.67 -6.97
N ARG A 13 -3.47 -13.35 -7.37
CA ARG A 13 -4.28 -12.26 -6.82
C ARG A 13 -4.56 -12.40 -5.32
N ASN A 14 -5.04 -13.57 -4.89
CA ASN A 14 -5.33 -13.84 -3.49
C ASN A 14 -4.05 -13.84 -2.65
N LEU A 15 -2.97 -14.36 -3.23
CA LEU A 15 -1.68 -14.40 -2.56
C LEU A 15 -1.08 -13.00 -2.36
N THR A 16 -1.24 -12.09 -3.33
CA THR A 16 -0.88 -10.67 -3.16
C THR A 16 -1.73 -9.98 -2.11
N ILE A 17 -3.04 -10.24 -2.05
CA ILE A 17 -3.94 -9.70 -1.03
C ILE A 17 -3.53 -10.18 0.37
N PHE A 18 -3.32 -11.49 0.56
CA PHE A 18 -2.92 -12.04 1.84
C PHE A 18 -1.55 -11.52 2.29
N THR A 19 -0.58 -11.42 1.37
CA THR A 19 0.74 -10.85 1.66
C THR A 19 0.62 -9.40 2.12
N SER A 20 -0.16 -8.60 1.41
CA SER A 20 -0.41 -7.20 1.75
C SER A 20 -1.05 -7.06 3.13
N ILE A 21 -2.09 -7.83 3.43
CA ILE A 21 -2.75 -7.81 4.75
C ILE A 21 -1.76 -8.20 5.86
N LEU A 22 -0.98 -9.26 5.64
CA LEU A 22 -0.02 -9.77 6.62
C LEU A 22 1.05 -8.74 6.99
N ILE A 23 1.40 -7.85 6.05
CA ILE A 23 2.41 -6.80 6.25
C ILE A 23 1.79 -5.49 6.71
N ALA A 24 0.56 -5.21 6.31
CA ALA A 24 -0.16 -4.01 6.72
C ALA A 24 -0.24 -3.90 8.25
N VAL A 25 -0.55 -5.01 8.93
CA VAL A 25 -0.68 -5.05 10.39
C VAL A 25 0.62 -4.68 11.12
N PRO A 26 1.77 -5.35 10.90
CA PRO A 26 3.02 -4.97 11.55
C PRO A 26 3.51 -3.58 11.12
N ALA A 27 3.33 -3.18 9.85
CA ALA A 27 3.71 -1.84 9.40
C ALA A 27 2.91 -0.74 10.13
N ALA A 28 1.59 -0.91 10.24
CA ALA A 28 0.73 0.00 11.00
C ALA A 28 1.10 0.05 12.48
N PHE A 29 1.41 -1.10 13.08
CA PHE A 29 1.85 -1.14 14.48
C PHE A 29 3.19 -0.40 14.70
N VAL A 30 4.17 -0.61 13.82
CA VAL A 30 5.46 0.09 13.89
C VAL A 30 5.26 1.60 13.74
N ILE A 31 4.46 2.04 12.77
CA ILE A 31 4.17 3.46 12.57
C ILE A 31 3.44 4.04 13.79
N GLN A 32 2.40 3.37 14.29
CA GLN A 32 1.65 3.80 15.47
C GLN A 32 2.53 4.02 16.71
N THR A 33 3.53 3.15 16.89
CA THR A 33 4.37 3.14 18.10
C THR A 33 5.64 3.98 17.96
N GLN A 34 6.18 4.15 16.75
CA GLN A 34 7.48 4.80 16.54
C GLN A 34 7.39 6.17 15.86
N VAL A 35 6.29 6.46 15.15
CA VAL A 35 6.18 7.67 14.31
C VAL A 35 5.03 8.57 14.75
N VAL A 36 3.89 7.98 15.12
CA VAL A 36 2.64 8.73 15.33
C VAL A 36 2.14 8.73 16.78
N GLU A 37 2.90 8.14 17.70
CA GLU A 37 2.60 7.97 19.14
C GLU A 37 1.10 7.98 19.51
N GLY A 38 0.41 6.87 19.21
CA GLY A 38 -0.97 6.66 19.66
C GLY A 38 -2.06 7.23 18.74
N GLU A 39 -1.71 7.86 17.63
CA GLU A 39 -2.68 8.32 16.62
C GLU A 39 -3.26 7.15 15.80
N LEU A 40 -4.51 6.80 16.13
CA LEU A 40 -5.26 5.73 15.47
C LEU A 40 -5.57 6.04 14.00
N ALA A 41 -5.80 7.32 13.66
CA ALA A 41 -6.17 7.72 12.31
C ALA A 41 -5.06 7.41 11.29
N ALA A 42 -3.81 7.76 11.61
CA ALA A 42 -2.68 7.50 10.72
C ALA A 42 -2.43 6.00 10.51
N SER A 43 -2.54 5.22 11.59
CA SER A 43 -2.39 3.77 11.57
C SER A 43 -3.48 3.11 10.72
N PHE A 44 -4.72 3.58 10.85
CA PHE A 44 -5.85 3.13 10.03
C PHE A 44 -5.68 3.48 8.55
N PHE A 45 -5.24 4.70 8.22
CA PHE A 45 -5.01 5.09 6.83
C PHE A 45 -3.86 4.28 6.19
N LEU A 46 -2.79 4.02 6.94
CA LEU A 46 -1.72 3.16 6.44
C LEU A 46 -2.20 1.71 6.21
N LEU A 47 -3.04 1.16 7.10
CA LEU A 47 -3.67 -0.14 6.87
C LEU A 47 -4.45 -0.15 5.56
N MET A 48 -5.23 0.90 5.29
CA MET A 48 -6.00 1.01 4.05
C MET A 48 -5.09 1.04 2.81
N ILE A 49 -4.01 1.83 2.83
CA ILE A 49 -3.04 1.89 1.72
C ILE A 49 -2.44 0.51 1.46
N LEU A 50 -1.98 -0.18 2.51
CA LEU A 50 -1.23 -1.42 2.36
C LEU A 50 -2.13 -2.63 2.07
N ALA A 51 -3.29 -2.72 2.72
CA ALA A 51 -4.20 -3.86 2.60
C ALA A 51 -5.16 -3.75 1.41
N VAL A 52 -5.45 -2.53 0.94
CA VAL A 52 -6.38 -2.29 -0.17
C VAL A 52 -5.70 -1.63 -1.35
N GLY A 53 -4.96 -0.54 -1.13
CA GLY A 53 -4.30 0.23 -2.20
C GLY A 53 -3.27 -0.60 -2.97
N VAL A 54 -2.28 -1.17 -2.28
CA VAL A 54 -1.20 -1.97 -2.89
C VAL A 54 -1.71 -3.17 -3.71
N PRO A 55 -2.60 -4.04 -3.20
CA PRO A 55 -3.08 -5.17 -3.99
C PRO A 55 -3.99 -4.73 -5.14
N SER A 56 -4.76 -3.64 -4.97
CA SER A 56 -5.57 -3.08 -6.07
C SER A 56 -4.68 -2.51 -7.18
N ALA A 57 -3.58 -1.85 -6.82
CA ALA A 57 -2.60 -1.33 -7.76
C ALA A 57 -1.91 -2.46 -8.54
N TYR A 58 -1.58 -3.55 -7.87
CA TYR A 58 -1.03 -4.75 -8.51
C TYR A 58 -2.02 -5.37 -9.51
N ASP A 59 -3.28 -5.55 -9.11
CA ASP A 59 -4.32 -6.18 -9.94
C ASP A 59 -4.73 -5.31 -11.15
N GLY A 60 -4.77 -3.99 -10.97
CA GLY A 60 -5.25 -3.05 -12.00
C GLY A 60 -4.22 -2.62 -13.05
N TYR A 61 -2.94 -2.55 -12.67
CA TYR A 61 -1.91 -1.91 -13.51
C TYR A 61 -0.74 -2.81 -13.88
N TRP A 62 -0.58 -3.96 -13.25
CA TRP A 62 0.59 -4.81 -13.47
C TRP A 62 0.22 -6.14 -14.14
N PRO A 63 0.97 -6.59 -15.16
CA PRO A 63 0.72 -7.88 -15.79
C PRO A 63 0.91 -9.01 -14.79
N GLN A 64 0.02 -10.00 -14.83
CA GLN A 64 0.15 -11.19 -14.00
C GLN A 64 1.47 -11.90 -14.35
N TYR A 65 2.41 -11.89 -13.41
CA TYR A 65 3.67 -12.60 -13.56
C TYR A 65 3.46 -14.12 -13.62
N ASP A 66 4.26 -14.83 -14.41
CA ASP A 66 4.33 -16.30 -14.39
C ASP A 66 4.89 -16.87 -13.08
N ARG A 67 5.56 -16.04 -12.26
CA ARG A 67 6.22 -16.46 -11.02
C ARG A 67 5.63 -15.73 -9.81
N THR A 68 4.92 -16.48 -8.96
CA THR A 68 4.36 -16.05 -7.68
C THR A 68 5.35 -15.29 -6.80
N ARG A 69 6.63 -15.69 -6.79
CA ARG A 69 7.68 -15.00 -6.01
C ARG A 69 7.92 -13.55 -6.45
N LYS A 70 7.78 -13.26 -7.75
CA LYS A 70 7.92 -11.89 -8.28
C LYS A 70 6.73 -11.02 -7.86
N ALA A 71 5.53 -11.59 -7.85
CA ALA A 71 4.33 -10.91 -7.35
C ALA A 71 4.48 -10.52 -5.88
N ILE A 72 4.92 -11.45 -5.03
CA ILE A 72 5.20 -11.18 -3.61
C ILE A 72 6.26 -10.08 -3.48
N ALA A 73 7.41 -10.22 -4.15
CA ALA A 73 8.49 -9.23 -4.08
C ALA A 73 8.03 -7.83 -4.51
N TRP A 74 7.19 -7.75 -5.54
CA TRP A 74 6.61 -6.48 -5.97
C TRP A 74 5.71 -5.87 -4.89
N VAL A 75 4.82 -6.67 -4.28
CA VAL A 75 3.96 -6.22 -3.18
C VAL A 75 4.78 -5.73 -1.99
N LEU A 76 5.85 -6.45 -1.62
CA LEU A 76 6.77 -6.05 -0.55
C LEU A 76 7.40 -4.68 -0.83
N VAL A 77 7.92 -4.48 -2.05
CA VAL A 77 8.56 -3.24 -2.45
C VAL A 77 7.56 -2.10 -2.51
N ALA A 78 6.39 -2.31 -3.11
CA ALA A 78 5.33 -1.31 -3.19
C ALA A 78 4.82 -0.91 -1.79
N ALA A 79 4.62 -1.89 -0.90
CA ALA A 79 4.24 -1.65 0.49
C ALA A 79 5.30 -0.83 1.25
N ALA A 80 6.58 -1.16 1.07
CA ALA A 80 7.67 -0.42 1.69
C ALA A 80 7.73 1.03 1.18
N ILE A 81 7.62 1.25 -0.12
CA ILE A 81 7.60 2.59 -0.72
C ILE A 81 6.41 3.40 -0.18
N ALA A 82 5.20 2.84 -0.23
CA ALA A 82 4.00 3.52 0.24
C ALA A 82 4.08 3.87 1.73
N THR A 83 4.69 3.00 2.55
CA THR A 83 4.92 3.27 3.98
C THR A 83 5.87 4.44 4.18
N VAL A 84 6.99 4.47 3.45
CA VAL A 84 7.98 5.56 3.53
C VAL A 84 7.38 6.88 3.05
N GLU A 85 6.64 6.87 1.94
CA GLU A 85 5.94 8.06 1.43
C GLU A 85 4.93 8.59 2.45
N PHE A 86 4.08 7.73 2.99
CA PHE A 86 3.09 8.11 4.00
C PHE A 86 3.75 8.69 5.25
N ALA A 87 4.77 8.00 5.80
CA ALA A 87 5.46 8.46 7.00
C ALA A 87 6.17 9.80 6.77
N SER A 88 6.82 9.98 5.62
CA SER A 88 7.51 11.23 5.28
C SER A 88 6.54 12.40 5.15
N LEU A 89 5.40 12.20 4.46
CA LEU A 89 4.38 13.23 4.32
C LEU A 89 3.68 13.56 5.63
N TYR A 90 3.44 12.55 6.47
CA TYR A 90 2.91 12.74 7.81
C TYR A 90 3.84 13.63 8.65
N LEU A 91 5.13 13.27 8.74
CA LEU A 91 6.13 14.02 9.49
C LEU A 91 6.31 15.44 8.94
N LEU A 92 6.33 15.61 7.61
CA LEU A 92 6.35 16.95 7.01
C LEU A 92 5.12 17.77 7.40
N GLY A 93 3.93 17.16 7.39
CA GLY A 93 2.69 17.82 7.77
C GLY A 93 2.66 18.25 9.25
N THR A 94 3.11 17.39 10.16
CA THR A 94 3.07 17.66 11.60
C THR A 94 4.24 18.51 12.09
N GLU A 95 5.46 18.23 11.64
CA GLU A 95 6.66 18.92 12.15
C GLU A 95 6.94 20.24 11.45
N PHE A 96 6.75 20.31 10.12
CA PHE A 96 7.12 21.51 9.34
C PHE A 96 5.94 22.45 9.09
N VAL A 97 4.73 21.91 8.95
CA VAL A 97 3.51 22.71 8.68
C VAL A 97 2.66 22.88 9.94
N SER A 98 2.98 22.18 11.03
CA SER A 98 2.24 22.21 12.30
C SER A 98 0.74 21.90 12.14
N LEU A 99 0.41 21.04 11.17
CA LEU A 99 -0.96 20.56 11.00
C LEU A 99 -1.34 19.63 12.15
N SER A 100 -2.65 19.53 12.42
CA SER A 100 -3.11 18.51 13.36
C SER A 100 -2.78 17.12 12.81
N PRO A 101 -2.41 16.16 13.68
CA PRO A 101 -2.06 14.79 13.27
C PRO A 101 -3.09 14.14 12.35
N THR A 102 -4.38 14.34 12.61
CA THR A 102 -5.46 13.79 11.78
C THR A 102 -5.47 14.40 10.37
N VAL A 103 -5.25 15.70 10.25
CA VAL A 103 -5.24 16.39 8.94
C VAL A 103 -3.97 16.04 8.17
N ALA A 104 -2.82 15.97 8.84
CA ALA A 104 -1.57 15.52 8.24
C ALA A 104 -1.68 14.07 7.72
N ALA A 105 -2.27 13.17 8.52
CA ALA A 105 -2.51 11.78 8.14
C ALA A 105 -3.49 11.64 6.97
N GLY A 106 -4.59 12.42 6.98
CA GLY A 106 -5.53 12.44 5.86
C GLY A 106 -4.91 12.98 4.57
N GLY A 107 -4.10 14.04 4.67
CA GLY A 107 -3.36 14.59 3.53
C GLY A 107 -2.32 13.62 2.98
N ALA A 108 -1.53 13.00 3.86
CA ALA A 108 -0.56 11.97 3.49
C ALA A 108 -1.25 10.77 2.82
N PHE A 109 -2.40 10.32 3.35
CA PHE A 109 -3.18 9.26 2.74
C PHE A 109 -3.62 9.61 1.31
N VAL A 110 -4.23 10.79 1.13
CA VAL A 110 -4.70 11.25 -0.18
C VAL A 110 -3.55 11.34 -1.17
N ILE A 111 -2.42 11.95 -0.77
CA ILE A 111 -1.28 12.12 -1.67
C ILE A 111 -0.65 10.77 -2.01
N THR A 112 -0.45 9.88 -1.04
CA THR A 112 0.17 8.57 -1.27
C THR A 112 -0.73 7.64 -2.06
N ASP A 113 -2.02 7.53 -1.72
CA ASP A 113 -2.93 6.59 -2.36
C ASP A 113 -3.38 7.10 -3.74
N LEU A 114 -3.97 8.30 -3.80
CA LEU A 114 -4.47 8.85 -5.06
C LEU A 114 -3.31 9.30 -5.97
N GLY A 115 -2.20 9.77 -5.42
CA GLY A 115 -1.03 10.13 -6.21
C GLY A 115 -0.41 8.93 -6.92
N ASN A 116 -0.25 7.81 -6.22
CA ASN A 116 0.26 6.58 -6.84
C ASN A 116 -0.70 6.02 -7.88
N LEU A 117 -2.02 6.01 -7.60
CA LEU A 117 -3.02 5.59 -8.59
C LEU A 117 -3.05 6.50 -9.82
N ALA A 118 -2.96 7.82 -9.63
CA ALA A 118 -2.91 8.78 -10.72
C ALA A 118 -1.68 8.57 -11.60
N LEU A 119 -0.49 8.38 -10.99
CA LEU A 119 0.75 8.11 -11.71
C LEU A 119 0.68 6.80 -12.49
N LEU A 120 0.18 5.73 -11.88
CA LEU A 120 0.00 4.43 -12.53
C LEU A 120 -0.98 4.51 -13.70
N SER A 121 -2.10 5.23 -13.53
CA SER A 121 -3.08 5.44 -14.58
C SER A 121 -2.53 6.25 -15.77
N ALA A 122 -1.72 7.27 -15.49
CA ALA A 122 -1.06 8.06 -16.53
C ALA A 122 -0.04 7.21 -17.31
N ARG A 123 0.74 6.37 -16.62
CA ARG A 123 1.69 5.45 -17.24
C ARG A 123 1.01 4.41 -18.12
N GLN A 124 -0.10 3.83 -17.68
CA GLN A 124 -0.85 2.84 -18.47
C GLN A 124 -1.45 3.47 -19.74
N ARG A 125 -1.98 4.70 -19.66
CA ARG A 125 -2.47 5.43 -20.84
C ARG A 125 -1.34 5.74 -21.84
N ALA A 126 -0.17 6.15 -21.35
CA ALA A 126 0.99 6.39 -22.20
C ALA A 126 1.50 5.11 -22.89
N SER A 127 1.41 3.96 -22.22
CA SER A 127 1.77 2.66 -22.81
C SER A 127 0.76 2.16 -23.85
N ASN A 128 -0.51 2.56 -23.78
CA ASN A 128 -1.56 2.12 -24.71
C ASN A 128 -1.65 3.00 -25.97
N THR A 129 -0.89 4.10 -26.04
CA THR A 129 -0.90 5.06 -27.16
C THR A 129 0.33 4.95 -28.06
N LEU A 130 1.27 4.05 -27.75
CA LEU A 130 2.41 3.65 -28.58
C LEU A 130 2.12 2.30 -29.23
#